data_AF-A0A9W6FNN7-F1
#
_entry.id   AF-A0A9W6FNN7-F1
#
_cell.length_a   1.000
_cell.length_b   1.000
_cell.length_c   1.000
_cell.angle_alpha   90.00
_cell.angle_beta   90.00
_cell.angle_gamma   90.00
#
_symmetry.space_group_name_H-M   'P 1'
#
loop_
_entity.id
_entity.type
_entity.pdbx_description
1 polymer ?
#
loop_
_entity_poly.entity_id
_entity_poly.type
_entity_poly.pdbx_seq_one_letter_code
_entity_poly.pdbx_strand_id
1 'polypeptide(L)'
;MGEDTLNGVARPHLNDFGQNSGWAVTVTAGDGKVHDIVVVHAKDIGDDGEEAAIRHRLSGSYDLSDAELTRTSEVTDDGFRAGLIRISGLRAT
;
A
#
# COMPACT_ATOMS: atom_id res chain seq x y z
N MET A 1 -1.82 26.82 -1.90
CA MET A 1 -0.73 25.83 -1.90
C MET A 1 -1.20 24.68 -1.03
N GLY A 2 -1.94 23.73 -1.63
CA GLY A 2 -2.24 22.45 -0.98
C GLY A 2 -1.26 21.47 -1.60
N GLU A 3 -0.12 21.29 -0.94
CA GLU A 3 1.01 20.51 -1.43
C GLU A 3 0.56 19.08 -1.77
N ASP A 4 1.09 18.56 -2.88
CA ASP A 4 0.84 17.29 -3.57
C ASP A 4 0.98 16.04 -2.68
N THR A 5 0.17 15.98 -1.63
CA THR A 5 0.18 14.91 -0.63
C THR A 5 -0.66 13.77 -1.18
N LEU A 6 0.00 12.65 -1.41
CA LEU A 6 -0.60 11.41 -1.87
C LEU A 6 -0.86 10.48 -0.68
N ASN A 7 -1.88 9.64 -0.80
CA ASN A 7 -2.26 8.64 0.18
C ASN A 7 -2.25 7.27 -0.49
N GLY A 8 -1.67 6.27 0.15
CA GLY A 8 -1.64 4.89 -0.32
C GLY A 8 -2.57 3.98 0.47
N VAL A 9 -3.19 3.01 -0.19
CA VAL A 9 -3.87 1.90 0.46
C VAL A 9 -3.35 0.60 -0.13
N ALA A 10 -2.58 -0.15 0.66
CA ALA A 10 -2.11 -1.48 0.31
C ALA A 10 -3.17 -2.51 0.71
N ARG A 11 -3.62 -3.31 -0.25
CA ARG A 11 -4.54 -4.43 -0.05
C ARG A 11 -3.84 -5.75 -0.41
N PRO A 12 -4.02 -6.81 0.39
CA PRO A 12 -3.42 -8.10 0.11
C PRO A 12 -4.13 -8.75 -1.08
N HIS A 13 -3.36 -9.29 -2.00
CA HIS A 13 -3.84 -10.19 -3.03
C HIS A 13 -3.90 -11.60 -2.44
N LEU A 14 -5.09 -12.05 -2.09
CA LEU A 14 -5.31 -13.42 -1.64
C LEU A 14 -5.44 -14.34 -2.85
N ASN A 15 -4.68 -15.43 -2.88
CA ASN A 15 -4.91 -16.49 -3.85
C ASN A 15 -6.11 -17.37 -3.43
N ASP A 16 -6.53 -18.30 -4.28
CA ASP A 16 -7.67 -19.23 -4.06
C ASP A 16 -7.59 -20.00 -2.72
N PHE A 17 -6.37 -20.18 -2.19
CA PHE A 17 -6.10 -20.82 -0.90
C PHE A 17 -6.12 -19.86 0.31
N GLY A 18 -6.53 -18.60 0.14
CA GLY A 18 -6.54 -17.59 1.21
C GLY A 18 -5.15 -17.13 1.67
N GLN A 19 -4.09 -17.53 0.95
CA GLN A 19 -2.72 -17.12 1.24
C GLN A 19 -2.42 -15.78 0.55
N ASN A 20 -1.73 -14.90 1.27
CA ASN A 20 -1.26 -13.63 0.72
C ASN A 20 -0.19 -13.89 -0.35
N SER A 21 -0.50 -13.50 -1.58
CA SER A 21 0.36 -13.64 -2.77
C SER A 21 1.01 -12.32 -3.19
N GLY A 22 0.79 -11.25 -2.44
CA GLY A 22 1.37 -9.93 -2.69
C GLY A 22 0.46 -8.79 -2.21
N TRP A 23 0.87 -7.57 -2.49
CA TRP A 23 0.15 -6.35 -2.11
C TRP A 23 -0.09 -5.47 -3.33
N ALA A 24 -1.33 -4.99 -3.49
CA ALA A 24 -1.66 -3.93 -4.43
C ALA A 24 -1.83 -2.63 -3.65
N VAL A 25 -0.94 -1.68 -3.90
CA VAL A 25 -0.94 -0.35 -3.29
C VAL A 25 -1.59 0.63 -4.26
N THR A 26 -2.79 1.08 -3.92
CA THR A 26 -3.46 2.15 -4.67
C THR A 26 -3.05 3.49 -4.10
N VAL A 27 -2.38 4.33 -4.90
CA VAL A 27 -1.98 5.68 -4.53
C VAL A 27 -3.03 6.65 -5.05
N THR A 28 -3.53 7.51 -4.18
CA THR A 28 -4.63 8.44 -4.42
C THR A 28 -4.17 9.84 -4.09
N ALA A 29 -4.45 10.79 -4.98
CA ALA A 29 -4.21 12.20 -4.72
C ALA A 29 -5.20 12.77 -3.69
N GLY A 30 -4.89 13.95 -3.14
CA GLY A 30 -5.74 14.62 -2.16
C GLY A 30 -7.17 14.93 -2.64
N ASP A 31 -7.42 14.94 -3.96
CA ASP A 31 -8.75 15.10 -4.55
C ASP A 31 -9.55 13.78 -4.64
N GLY A 32 -8.99 12.66 -4.16
CA GLY A 32 -9.62 11.35 -4.12
C GLY A 32 -9.50 10.54 -5.41
N LYS A 33 -8.79 11.06 -6.43
CA LYS A 33 -8.51 10.33 -7.66
C LYS A 33 -7.32 9.40 -7.50
N VAL A 34 -7.42 8.21 -8.08
CA VAL A 34 -6.29 7.29 -8.21
C VAL A 34 -5.22 7.96 -9.06
N HIS A 35 -4.05 8.12 -8.46
CA HIS A 35 -2.86 8.65 -9.08
C HIS A 35 -2.03 7.53 -9.71
N ASP A 36 -1.86 6.41 -9.00
CA ASP A 36 -1.08 5.25 -9.47
C ASP A 36 -1.48 3.95 -8.74
N ILE A 37 -1.08 2.80 -9.29
CA ILE A 37 -1.22 1.50 -8.62
C ILE A 37 0.11 0.75 -8.68
N VAL A 38 0.68 0.49 -7.51
CA VAL A 38 1.95 -0.23 -7.36
C VAL A 38 1.68 -1.63 -6.85
N VAL A 39 2.24 -2.64 -7.52
CA VAL A 39 2.13 -4.05 -7.10
C VAL A 39 3.45 -4.52 -6.49
N VAL A 40 3.35 -5.17 -5.33
CA VAL A 40 4.43 -5.86 -4.63
C VAL A 40 4.11 -7.36 -4.67
N HIS A 41 4.95 -8.16 -5.31
CA HIS A 41 4.69 -9.60 -5.37
C HIS A 41 5.20 -10.31 -4.11
N ALA A 42 4.61 -11.44 -3.74
CA ALA A 42 5.09 -12.22 -2.59
C ALA A 42 6.57 -12.59 -2.67
N LYS A 43 7.12 -12.80 -3.88
CA LYS A 43 8.56 -13.07 -4.08
C LYS A 43 9.47 -11.90 -3.68
N ASP A 44 8.94 -10.68 -3.66
CA ASP A 44 9.66 -9.47 -3.29
C ASP A 44 9.55 -9.19 -1.78
N ILE A 45 8.73 -9.97 -1.06
CA ILE A 45 8.60 -9.94 0.40
C ILE A 45 9.67 -10.86 0.99
N GLY A 46 10.78 -10.25 1.42
CA GLY A 46 11.85 -10.94 2.14
C GLY A 46 11.56 -11.14 3.63
N ASP A 47 12.58 -11.58 4.37
CA ASP A 47 12.50 -11.79 5.83
C ASP A 47 12.16 -10.51 6.63
N ASP A 48 12.44 -9.32 6.08
CA ASP A 48 12.06 -8.02 6.66
C ASP A 48 10.53 -7.78 6.65
N GLY A 49 9.78 -8.63 5.95
CA GLY A 49 8.32 -8.61 5.91
C GLY A 49 7.71 -7.66 4.88
N GLU A 50 6.37 -7.65 4.85
CA GLU A 50 5.59 -6.95 3.82
C GLU A 50 5.72 -5.42 3.87
N GLU A 51 5.82 -4.82 5.06
CA GLU A 51 5.91 -3.37 5.21
C GLU A 51 7.24 -2.84 4.65
N ALA A 52 8.33 -3.57 4.87
CA ALA A 52 9.63 -3.25 4.30
C ALA A 52 9.62 -3.38 2.77
N ALA A 53 9.01 -4.44 2.24
CA ALA A 53 8.87 -4.64 0.80
C ALA A 53 8.03 -3.54 0.13
N ILE A 54 6.92 -3.14 0.76
CA ILE A 54 6.07 -2.03 0.28
C ILE A 54 6.86 -0.72 0.28
N ARG A 55 7.56 -0.39 1.38
CA ARG A 55 8.40 0.81 1.45
C ARG A 55 9.48 0.81 0.36
N HIS A 56 10.19 -0.29 0.19
CA HIS A 56 11.22 -0.42 -0.84
C HIS A 56 10.65 -0.25 -2.24
N ARG A 57 9.45 -0.78 -2.51
CA ARG A 57 8.82 -0.62 -3.82
C ARG A 57 8.38 0.81 -4.09
N LEU A 58 7.84 1.50 -3.08
CA LEU A 58 7.37 2.88 -3.19
C LEU A 58 8.51 3.90 -3.25
N SER A 59 9.65 3.66 -2.58
CA SER A 59 10.79 4.58 -2.58
C SER A 59 11.42 4.77 -3.97
N GLY A 60 11.13 3.89 -4.92
CA GLY A 60 11.55 4.05 -6.32
C GLY A 60 10.75 5.09 -7.12
N SER A 61 9.60 5.56 -6.60
CA SER A 61 8.71 6.49 -7.31
C SER A 61 8.16 7.61 -6.43
N TYR A 62 8.31 7.51 -5.11
CA TYR A 62 7.78 8.44 -4.13
C TYR A 62 8.81 8.75 -3.06
N ASP A 63 8.80 9.98 -2.56
CA ASP A 63 9.46 10.34 -1.32
C ASP A 63 8.64 9.81 -0.14
N LEU A 64 9.33 9.07 0.73
CA LEU A 64 8.77 8.42 1.92
C LEU A 64 9.25 9.06 3.22
N SER A 65 9.92 10.22 3.16
CA SER A 65 10.59 10.83 4.31
C SER A 65 9.63 11.14 5.45
N ASP A 66 8.39 11.50 5.13
CA ASP A 66 7.30 11.77 6.08
C ASP A 66 6.20 10.68 6.02
N ALA A 67 6.43 9.58 5.31
CA ALA A 67 5.39 8.60 5.05
C ALA A 67 5.15 7.67 6.24
N GLU A 68 3.91 7.68 6.74
CA GLU A 68 3.46 6.83 7.83
C GLU A 68 2.71 5.60 7.29
N LEU A 69 3.11 4.41 7.71
CA LEU A 69 2.44 3.15 7.40
C LEU A 69 1.68 2.69 8.63
N THR A 70 0.36 2.56 8.51
CA THR A 70 -0.52 2.08 9.57
C THR A 70 -1.22 0.81 9.11
N ARG A 71 -0.91 -0.31 9.77
CA ARG A 71 -1.66 -1.56 9.59
C ARG A 71 -3.03 -1.44 10.25
N THR A 72 -4.06 -1.70 9.47
CA THR A 72 -5.45 -1.75 9.91
C THR A 72 -6.14 -2.96 9.31
N SER A 73 -7.44 -3.09 9.52
CA SER A 73 -8.24 -4.18 8.99
C SER A 73 -9.57 -3.63 8.52
N GLU A 74 -10.01 -4.06 7.35
CA GLU A 74 -11.34 -3.72 6.83
C GLU A 74 -12.14 -5.01 6.70
N VAL A 75 -13.42 -4.92 7.03
CA VAL A 75 -14.37 -6.00 6.76
C VAL A 75 -14.74 -5.86 5.30
N THR A 76 -14.33 -6.83 4.51
CA THR A 76 -14.71 -6.95 3.10
C THR A 76 -16.18 -7.37 2.99
N ASP A 77 -16.78 -7.16 1.81
CA ASP A 77 -18.19 -7.47 1.54
C ASP A 77 -18.53 -8.95 1.81
N ASP A 78 -17.57 -9.84 1.57
CA ASP A 78 -17.63 -11.28 1.87
C ASP A 78 -17.49 -11.62 3.38
N GLY A 79 -17.46 -10.61 4.27
CA GLY A 79 -17.34 -10.79 5.71
C GLY A 79 -15.93 -11.14 6.21
N PHE A 80 -14.94 -11.22 5.31
CA PHE A 80 -13.54 -11.46 5.67
C PHE A 80 -12.89 -10.18 6.19
N ARG A 81 -12.19 -10.27 7.33
CA ARG A 81 -11.27 -9.21 7.76
C ARG A 81 -9.96 -9.35 6.99
N ALA A 82 -9.80 -8.53 5.96
CA ALA A 82 -8.53 -8.40 5.27
C ALA A 82 -7.67 -7.37 6.00
N GLY A 83 -6.46 -7.76 6.40
CA GLY A 83 -5.46 -6.79 6.86
C GLY A 83 -5.11 -5.86 5.70
N LEU A 84 -5.06 -4.56 5.95
CA LEU A 84 -4.66 -3.57 4.95
C LEU A 84 -3.67 -2.59 5.56
N ILE A 85 -2.81 -1.98 4.74
CA ILE A 85 -1.85 -0.99 5.21
C ILE A 85 -2.23 0.36 4.59
N ARG A 86 -2.56 1.34 5.43
CA ARG A 86 -2.75 2.72 4.99
C ARG A 86 -1.41 3.43 5.02
N ILE A 87 -1.14 4.19 3.97
CA ILE A 87 0.06 4.99 3.81
C ILE A 87 -0.38 6.44 3.67
N SER A 88 0.14 7.32 4.51
CA SER A 88 -0.15 8.75 4.47
C SER A 88 1.14 9.53 4.30
N GLY A 89 1.09 10.73 3.70
CA GLY A 89 2.26 11.60 3.59
C GLY A 89 3.21 11.26 2.42
N LEU A 90 2.73 10.51 1.42
CA LEU A 90 3.52 10.25 0.21
C LEU A 90 3.67 11.53 -0.62
N ARG A 91 4.85 11.76 -1.20
CA ARG A 91 5.08 12.84 -2.18
C ARG A 91 5.68 12.25 -3.46
N ALA A 92 5.24 12.73 -4.62
CA ALA A 92 5.89 12.38 -5.88
C ALA A 92 7.29 13.02 -5.92
N THR A 93 8.28 12.29 -6.44
CA THR A 93 9.68 12.76 -6.59
C THR A 93 9.88 13.57 -7.86
#